data_AF-A0ABD4K3G2-F1
#
_entry.id   AF-A0ABD4K3G2-F1
#
_cell.length_a   1.000
_cell.length_b   1.000
_cell.length_c   1.000
_cell.angle_alpha   90.00
_cell.angle_beta   90.00
_cell.angle_gamma   90.00
#
_symmetry.space_group_name_H-M   'P 1'
#
loop_
_entity.id
_entity.type
_entity.pdbx_description
1 polymer ?
#
loop_
_entity_poly.entity_id
_entity_poly.type
_entity_poly.pdbx_seq_one_letter_code
_entity_poly.pdbx_strand_id
1 'polypeptide(L)'
;MSDISKASLPKAIFLMGPTASGKTALAIELRKILPVELISVDSALIYKGMDIGTAKPNAEELLAAPHRLLNIRDPSQAYSAADFRRDALAEMADITAAGRIPLLVGGTMLYFKALLEGLSPLPSADPEVRARIEQQAAEQGWESLHRQLQEIDPVAAARIHPNDPQRLSRALEVFFISGKTLTELTQTSGDALPYQVHQ
;
A
#
# COMPACT_ATOMS: atom_id res chain seq x y z
N MET A 1 17.95 28.19 16.24
CA MET A 1 18.23 27.58 14.93
C MET A 1 17.03 26.70 14.58
N SER A 2 15.95 27.32 14.10
CA SER A 2 14.67 26.65 13.86
C SER A 2 13.84 27.54 12.93
N ASP A 3 14.23 27.57 11.66
CA ASP A 3 13.42 28.11 10.56
C ASP A 3 14.12 27.75 9.26
N ILE A 4 14.14 26.45 8.95
CA ILE A 4 14.14 26.05 7.55
C ILE A 4 12.70 26.30 7.13
N SER A 5 12.48 27.44 6.49
CA SER A 5 11.24 27.81 5.83
C SER A 5 10.57 26.58 5.23
N LYS A 6 9.27 26.39 5.48
CA LYS A 6 8.39 25.60 4.61
C LYS A 6 8.46 26.19 3.20
N ALA A 7 9.54 25.91 2.46
CA ALA A 7 9.53 25.95 1.02
C ALA A 7 8.31 25.13 0.61
N SER A 8 7.40 25.72 -0.17
CA SER A 8 6.08 25.14 -0.42
C SER A 8 6.25 23.70 -0.90
N LEU A 9 5.85 22.73 -0.07
CA LEU A 9 5.90 21.32 -0.44
C LEU A 9 5.19 21.13 -1.79
N PRO A 10 5.69 20.26 -2.67
CA PRO A 10 5.01 19.98 -3.93
C PRO A 10 3.59 19.47 -3.64
N LYS A 11 2.65 19.86 -4.50
CA LYS A 11 1.24 19.49 -4.34
C LYS A 11 1.03 18.06 -4.84
N ALA A 12 0.13 17.34 -4.19
CA ALA A 12 -0.42 16.08 -4.69
C ALA A 12 -1.93 16.05 -4.44
N ILE A 13 -2.67 15.29 -5.24
CA ILE A 13 -4.13 15.13 -5.10
C ILE A 13 -4.45 13.66 -4.90
N PHE A 14 -5.25 13.32 -3.89
CA PHE A 14 -5.80 11.99 -3.69
C PHE A 14 -7.27 11.99 -4.11
N LEU A 15 -7.61 11.19 -5.12
CA LEU A 15 -8.99 10.92 -5.51
C LEU A 15 -9.38 9.52 -5.06
N MET A 16 -9.89 9.46 -3.83
CA MET A 16 -10.30 8.24 -3.15
C MET A 16 -11.80 7.97 -3.33
N GLY A 17 -12.21 6.71 -3.29
CA GLY A 17 -13.62 6.33 -3.34
C GLY A 17 -13.85 4.84 -3.59
N PRO A 18 -15.04 4.32 -3.30
CA PRO A 18 -15.35 2.90 -3.47
C PRO A 18 -15.37 2.49 -4.95
N THR A 19 -15.34 1.19 -5.23
CA THR A 19 -15.52 0.65 -6.59
C THR A 19 -16.82 1.18 -7.20
N ALA A 20 -16.82 1.43 -8.51
CA ALA A 20 -17.96 1.98 -9.27
C ALA A 20 -18.42 3.40 -8.87
N SER A 21 -17.61 4.19 -8.16
CA SER A 21 -17.94 5.58 -7.81
C SER A 21 -17.58 6.65 -8.86
N GLY A 22 -17.22 6.26 -10.09
CA GLY A 22 -16.89 7.20 -11.16
C GLY A 22 -15.52 7.90 -11.07
N LYS A 23 -14.59 7.40 -10.25
CA LYS A 23 -13.24 8.01 -10.06
C LYS A 23 -12.47 8.22 -11.35
N THR A 24 -12.42 7.20 -12.22
CA THR A 24 -11.70 7.26 -13.49
C THR A 24 -12.24 8.37 -14.38
N ALA A 25 -13.56 8.48 -14.50
CA ALA A 25 -14.21 9.52 -15.28
C ALA A 25 -13.84 10.92 -14.75
N LEU A 26 -13.92 11.13 -13.43
CA LEU A 26 -13.53 12.40 -12.82
C LEU A 26 -12.04 12.71 -13.02
N ALA A 27 -11.16 11.70 -12.92
CA ALA A 27 -9.73 11.89 -13.12
C ALA A 27 -9.38 12.31 -14.55
N ILE A 28 -10.08 11.75 -15.55
CA ILE A 28 -9.95 12.13 -16.97
C ILE A 28 -10.39 13.59 -17.16
N GLU A 29 -11.51 14.02 -16.56
CA GLU A 29 -11.95 15.41 -16.66
C GLU A 29 -10.98 16.38 -15.96
N LEU A 30 -10.45 16.02 -14.78
CA LEU A 30 -9.43 16.81 -14.10
C LEU A 30 -8.16 16.98 -14.94
N ARG A 31 -7.76 15.95 -15.69
CA ARG A 31 -6.58 15.98 -16.57
C ARG A 31 -6.67 17.00 -17.70
N LYS A 32 -7.89 17.37 -18.12
CA LYS A 32 -8.14 18.37 -19.16
C LYS A 32 -7.93 19.81 -18.66
N ILE A 33 -8.10 20.05 -17.37
CA ILE A 33 -8.13 21.39 -16.77
C ILE A 33 -6.86 21.67 -15.95
N LEU A 34 -6.32 20.64 -15.29
CA LEU A 34 -5.17 20.75 -14.40
C LEU A 34 -3.92 20.09 -15.01
N PRO A 35 -2.71 20.58 -14.69
CA PRO A 35 -1.45 19.96 -15.11
C PRO A 35 -1.12 18.73 -14.26
N VAL A 36 -2.03 17.77 -14.19
CA VAL A 36 -1.91 16.55 -13.37
C VAL A 36 -1.35 15.37 -14.18
N GLU A 37 -0.78 14.38 -13.50
CA GLU A 37 -0.50 13.04 -14.05
C GLU A 37 -1.07 11.97 -13.13
N LEU A 38 -1.63 10.91 -13.71
CA LEU A 38 -2.42 9.94 -12.95
C LEU A 38 -1.56 8.78 -12.49
N ILE A 39 -1.69 8.41 -11.22
CA ILE A 39 -1.11 7.20 -10.63
C ILE A 39 -2.27 6.35 -10.12
N SER A 40 -2.34 5.10 -10.57
CA SER A 40 -3.33 4.14 -10.07
C SER A 40 -3.00 3.69 -8.64
N VAL A 41 -3.99 3.74 -7.75
CA VAL A 41 -3.90 3.24 -6.35
C VAL A 41 -4.90 2.11 -6.15
N ASP A 42 -4.62 0.98 -6.81
CA ASP A 42 -5.47 -0.19 -6.80
C ASP A 42 -4.63 -1.48 -6.78
N SER A 43 -4.98 -2.41 -5.89
CA SER A 43 -4.24 -3.67 -5.70
C SER A 43 -4.51 -4.72 -6.80
N ALA A 44 -5.51 -4.52 -7.65
CA ALA A 44 -5.88 -5.45 -8.72
C ALA A 44 -5.48 -4.91 -10.10
N LEU A 45 -5.58 -3.60 -10.33
CA LEU A 45 -5.27 -2.98 -11.63
C LEU A 45 -3.78 -3.07 -12.04
N ILE A 46 -2.91 -3.38 -11.08
CA ILE A 46 -1.47 -3.64 -11.31
C ILE A 46 -1.20 -4.89 -12.17
N TYR A 47 -2.14 -5.83 -12.24
CA TYR A 47 -1.92 -7.14 -12.87
C TYR A 47 -2.20 -7.13 -14.37
N LYS A 48 -1.24 -7.67 -15.14
CA LYS A 48 -1.36 -7.86 -16.59
C LYS A 48 -2.45 -8.88 -16.93
N GLY A 49 -3.25 -8.59 -17.96
CA GLY A 49 -4.32 -9.48 -18.45
C GLY A 49 -5.56 -9.57 -17.56
N MET A 50 -5.57 -8.91 -16.40
CA MET A 50 -6.75 -8.77 -15.54
C MET A 50 -7.42 -7.43 -15.83
N ASP A 51 -8.22 -7.35 -16.89
CA ASP A 51 -8.78 -6.08 -17.38
C ASP A 51 -10.26 -5.90 -17.04
N ILE A 52 -11.11 -6.85 -17.47
CA ILE A 52 -12.58 -6.76 -17.35
C ILE A 52 -13.02 -6.87 -15.88
N GLY A 53 -12.58 -7.92 -15.19
CA GLY A 53 -13.01 -8.20 -13.81
C GLY A 53 -12.55 -7.17 -12.77
N THR A 54 -11.56 -6.34 -13.12
CA THR A 54 -11.03 -5.30 -12.25
C THR A 54 -11.52 -3.90 -12.62
N ALA A 55 -12.37 -3.78 -13.65
CA ALA A 55 -12.80 -2.49 -14.20
C ALA A 55 -11.62 -1.58 -14.58
N LYS A 56 -10.61 -2.13 -15.26
CA LYS A 56 -9.45 -1.37 -15.74
C LYS A 56 -9.89 -0.35 -16.80
N PRO A 57 -9.34 0.89 -16.79
CA PRO A 57 -9.64 1.85 -17.83
C PRO A 57 -9.32 1.26 -19.21
N ASN A 58 -10.20 1.49 -20.18
CA ASN A 58 -10.04 0.98 -21.53
C ASN A 58 -8.94 1.74 -22.30
N ALA A 59 -8.61 1.28 -23.50
CA ALA A 59 -7.54 1.89 -24.31
C ALA A 59 -7.81 3.37 -24.64
N GLU A 60 -9.05 3.77 -24.91
CA GLU A 60 -9.41 5.16 -25.20
C GLU A 60 -9.24 6.05 -23.97
N GLU A 61 -9.66 5.56 -22.79
CA GLU A 61 -9.48 6.24 -21.51
C GLU A 61 -7.99 6.39 -21.15
N LEU A 62 -7.17 5.37 -21.41
CA LEU A 62 -5.72 5.40 -21.17
C LEU A 62 -4.98 6.31 -22.15
N LEU A 63 -5.47 6.44 -23.39
CA LEU A 63 -4.96 7.43 -24.34
C LEU A 63 -5.28 8.85 -23.89
N ALA A 64 -6.49 9.07 -23.34
CA ALA A 64 -6.91 10.38 -22.84
C ALA A 64 -6.21 10.78 -21.53
N ALA A 65 -6.01 9.81 -20.63
CA ALA A 65 -5.34 10.01 -19.34
C ALA A 65 -4.46 8.79 -19.01
N PRO A 66 -3.17 8.83 -19.41
CA PRO A 66 -2.22 7.77 -19.07
C PRO A 66 -2.14 7.60 -17.56
N HIS A 67 -2.27 6.35 -17.09
CA HIS A 67 -2.13 5.98 -15.68
C HIS A 67 -0.83 5.23 -15.46
N ARG A 68 -0.02 5.71 -14.51
CA ARG A 68 1.12 4.95 -13.98
C ARG A 68 0.63 3.83 -13.05
N LEU A 69 1.49 2.83 -12.83
CA LEU A 69 1.22 1.65 -11.98
C LEU A 69 0.04 0.77 -12.44
N LEU A 70 -0.24 0.73 -13.75
CA LEU A 70 -1.11 -0.26 -14.37
C LEU A 70 -0.28 -1.32 -15.09
N ASN A 71 -0.72 -2.58 -15.07
CA ASN A 71 -0.06 -3.67 -15.81
C ASN A 71 1.43 -3.85 -15.48
N ILE A 72 1.85 -3.56 -14.25
CA ILE A 72 3.24 -3.61 -13.78
C ILE A 72 3.65 -4.99 -13.23
N ARG A 73 2.69 -5.88 -12.94
CA ARG A 73 2.94 -7.21 -12.37
C ARG A 73 2.28 -8.32 -13.15
N ASP A 74 2.92 -9.49 -13.15
CA ASP A 74 2.27 -10.73 -13.55
C ASP A 74 1.33 -11.21 -12.41
N PRO A 75 0.16 -11.81 -12.69
CA PRO A 75 -0.75 -12.31 -11.66
C PRO A 75 -0.12 -13.32 -10.68
N SER A 76 0.95 -14.02 -11.06
CA SER A 76 1.69 -14.93 -10.17
C SER A 76 2.59 -14.22 -9.15
N GLN A 77 2.81 -12.92 -9.30
CA GLN A 77 3.72 -12.14 -8.47
C GLN A 77 2.94 -11.30 -7.45
N ALA A 78 3.15 -11.55 -6.16
CA ALA A 78 2.54 -10.72 -5.13
C ALA A 78 3.01 -9.26 -5.18
N TYR A 79 2.15 -8.34 -4.72
CA TYR A 79 2.45 -6.92 -4.58
C TYR A 79 1.98 -6.41 -3.23
N SER A 80 2.81 -5.61 -2.56
CA SER A 80 2.56 -5.16 -1.19
C SER A 80 2.31 -3.65 -1.09
N ALA A 81 1.80 -3.20 0.06
CA ALA A 81 1.70 -1.76 0.36
C ALA A 81 3.09 -1.08 0.40
N ALA A 82 4.15 -1.82 0.74
CA ALA A 82 5.52 -1.32 0.72
C ALA A 82 6.03 -1.15 -0.72
N ASP A 83 5.73 -2.11 -1.60
CA ASP A 83 6.03 -1.98 -3.04
C ASP A 83 5.29 -0.80 -3.64
N PHE A 84 3.99 -0.68 -3.37
CA PHE A 84 3.20 0.46 -3.81
C PHE A 84 3.80 1.78 -3.34
N ARG A 85 4.16 1.89 -2.05
CA ARG A 85 4.75 3.12 -1.51
C ARG A 85 6.04 3.49 -2.25
N ARG A 86 6.94 2.52 -2.44
CA ARG A 86 8.20 2.72 -3.18
C ARG A 86 7.92 3.22 -4.60
N ASP A 87 7.06 2.50 -5.33
CA ASP A 87 6.80 2.77 -6.74
C ASP A 87 6.07 4.12 -6.88
N ALA A 88 5.04 4.38 -6.07
CA ALA A 88 4.32 5.65 -6.06
C ALA A 88 5.24 6.85 -5.73
N LEU A 89 6.14 6.74 -4.75
CA LEU A 89 7.09 7.82 -4.44
C LEU A 89 8.02 8.14 -5.63
N ALA A 90 8.49 7.11 -6.35
CA ALA A 90 9.30 7.29 -7.54
C ALA A 90 8.52 7.98 -8.66
N GLU A 91 7.29 7.51 -8.92
CA GLU A 91 6.42 8.10 -9.94
C GLU A 91 6.03 9.56 -9.61
N MET A 92 5.73 9.85 -8.34
CA MET A 92 5.43 11.20 -7.89
C MET A 92 6.63 12.14 -8.06
N ALA A 93 7.85 11.66 -7.78
CA ALA A 93 9.07 12.44 -7.96
C ALA A 93 9.32 12.78 -9.44
N ASP A 94 9.14 11.83 -10.36
CA ASP A 94 9.22 12.06 -11.81
C ASP A 94 8.20 13.11 -12.27
N ILE A 95 6.93 12.93 -11.90
CA ILE A 95 5.84 13.85 -12.26
C ILE A 95 6.13 15.27 -11.75
N THR A 96 6.61 15.38 -10.51
CA THR A 96 6.94 16.65 -9.89
C THR A 96 8.15 17.31 -10.55
N ALA A 97 9.18 16.54 -10.90
CA ALA A 97 10.35 17.02 -11.62
C ALA A 97 9.99 17.56 -13.02
N ALA A 98 8.93 17.01 -13.64
CA ALA A 98 8.36 17.51 -14.88
C ALA A 98 7.44 18.74 -14.71
N GLY A 99 7.32 19.30 -13.50
CA GLY A 99 6.49 20.47 -13.20
C GLY A 99 4.99 20.19 -13.16
N ARG A 100 4.59 18.93 -12.95
CA ARG A 100 3.19 18.46 -12.97
C ARG A 100 2.78 18.00 -11.57
N ILE A 101 1.48 17.85 -11.34
CA ILE A 101 0.91 17.48 -10.04
C ILE A 101 0.53 15.99 -10.05
N PRO A 102 1.06 15.15 -9.15
CA PRO A 102 0.60 13.76 -9.03
C PRO A 102 -0.87 13.71 -8.56
N LEU A 103 -1.71 13.06 -9.36
CA LEU A 103 -3.11 12.74 -9.05
C LEU A 103 -3.23 11.24 -8.83
N LEU A 104 -3.35 10.83 -7.57
CA LEU A 104 -3.43 9.44 -7.17
C LEU A 104 -4.90 9.02 -7.08
N VAL A 105 -5.31 8.04 -7.88
CA VAL A 105 -6.72 7.65 -8.05
C VAL A 105 -6.90 6.18 -7.71
N GLY A 106 -7.82 5.85 -6.81
CA GLY A 106 -8.08 4.44 -6.52
C GLY A 106 -8.91 4.14 -5.27
N GLY A 107 -9.09 2.85 -5.01
CA GLY A 107 -9.93 2.33 -3.92
C GLY A 107 -9.15 1.65 -2.78
N THR A 108 -7.86 1.36 -2.95
CA THR A 108 -7.08 0.62 -1.95
C THR A 108 -6.61 1.55 -0.83
N MET A 109 -7.47 1.79 0.17
CA MET A 109 -7.20 2.74 1.26
C MET A 109 -5.93 2.42 2.06
N LEU A 110 -5.56 1.13 2.18
CA LEU A 110 -4.31 0.73 2.83
C LEU A 110 -3.08 1.29 2.10
N TYR A 111 -3.13 1.39 0.77
CA TYR A 111 -2.04 1.94 -0.04
C TYR A 111 -1.93 3.44 0.13
N PHE A 112 -3.06 4.17 0.13
CA PHE A 112 -3.08 5.59 0.46
C PHE A 112 -2.53 5.86 1.86
N LYS A 113 -2.95 5.07 2.86
CA LYS A 113 -2.47 5.18 4.24
C LYS A 113 -0.96 4.95 4.31
N ALA A 114 -0.46 3.87 3.71
CA ALA A 114 0.96 3.54 3.68
C ALA A 114 1.81 4.64 3.01
N LEU A 115 1.29 5.26 1.95
CA LEU A 115 1.96 6.36 1.27
C LEU A 115 1.96 7.63 2.13
N LEU A 116 0.82 7.99 2.72
CA LEU A 116 0.66 9.21 3.49
C LEU A 116 1.43 9.19 4.83
N GLU A 117 1.23 8.13 5.61
CA GLU A 117 1.72 8.02 6.98
C GLU A 117 3.09 7.35 7.10
N GLY A 118 3.54 6.65 6.05
CA GLY A 118 4.69 5.77 6.17
C GLY A 118 4.32 4.34 6.54
N LEU A 119 5.28 3.45 6.38
CA LEU A 119 5.25 2.10 6.93
C LEU A 119 6.45 1.93 7.85
N SER A 120 6.21 1.37 9.03
CA SER A 120 7.30 0.93 9.91
C SER A 120 8.20 -0.06 9.15
N PRO A 121 9.53 0.00 9.34
CA PRO A 121 10.46 -0.92 8.70
C PRO A 121 10.28 -2.31 9.28
N LEU A 122 9.50 -3.15 8.57
CA LEU A 122 9.25 -4.54 8.91
C LEU A 122 9.96 -5.45 7.90
N PRO A 123 10.41 -6.66 8.30
CA PRO A 123 10.97 -7.62 7.36
C PRO A 123 9.96 -7.96 6.27
N SER A 124 10.43 -8.16 5.04
CA SER A 124 9.62 -8.67 3.94
C SER A 124 9.00 -10.04 4.28
N ALA A 125 7.97 -10.43 3.54
CA ALA A 125 7.39 -11.76 3.69
C ALA A 125 8.43 -12.85 3.37
N ASP A 126 8.45 -13.91 4.17
CA ASP A 126 9.31 -15.08 3.95
C ASP A 126 8.44 -16.31 3.71
N PRO A 127 8.41 -16.85 2.46
CA PRO A 127 7.58 -18.01 2.13
C PRO A 127 7.86 -19.26 2.98
N GLU A 128 9.13 -19.49 3.39
CA GLU A 128 9.47 -20.65 4.21
C GLU A 128 8.92 -20.51 5.63
N VAL A 129 9.02 -19.32 6.21
CA VAL A 129 8.47 -19.02 7.54
C VAL A 129 6.94 -19.15 7.51
N ARG A 130 6.27 -18.63 6.48
CA ARG A 130 4.82 -18.78 6.33
C ARG A 130 4.39 -20.23 6.20
N ALA A 131 5.08 -21.01 5.37
CA ALA A 131 4.78 -22.43 5.22
C ALA A 131 4.89 -23.18 6.56
N ARG A 132 5.89 -22.85 7.40
CA ARG A 132 6.03 -23.43 8.74
C ARG A 132 4.88 -23.01 9.67
N ILE A 133 4.49 -21.74 9.66
CA ILE A 133 3.34 -21.25 10.46
C ILE A 133 2.05 -21.95 10.03
N GLU A 134 1.80 -22.05 8.72
CA GLU A 134 0.61 -22.71 8.16
C GLU A 134 0.59 -24.20 8.50
N GLN A 135 1.74 -24.87 8.42
CA GLN A 135 1.87 -26.26 8.85
C GLN A 135 1.53 -26.41 10.34
N GLN A 136 2.11 -25.57 11.21
CA GLN A 136 1.80 -25.59 12.64
C GLN A 136 0.32 -25.30 12.90
N ALA A 137 -0.30 -24.38 12.14
CA ALA A 137 -1.73 -24.09 12.24
C ALA A 137 -2.59 -25.29 11.83
N ALA A 138 -2.17 -26.06 10.82
CA ALA A 138 -2.87 -27.27 10.40
C ALA A 138 -2.78 -28.39 11.44
N GLU A 139 -1.64 -28.52 12.12
CA GLU A 139 -1.40 -29.54 13.13
C GLU A 139 -2.03 -29.21 14.50
N GLN A 140 -1.99 -27.94 14.90
CA GLN A 140 -2.30 -27.51 16.28
C GLN A 140 -3.44 -26.48 16.37
N GLY A 141 -3.91 -25.95 15.24
CA GLY A 141 -4.93 -24.91 15.17
C GLY A 141 -4.40 -23.50 15.41
N TRP A 142 -5.07 -22.49 14.85
CA TRP A 142 -4.71 -21.07 15.00
C TRP A 142 -4.78 -20.56 16.45
N GLU A 143 -5.60 -21.17 17.29
CA GLU A 143 -5.68 -20.83 18.73
C GLU A 143 -4.36 -21.13 19.47
N SER A 144 -3.62 -22.16 19.07
CA SER A 144 -2.30 -22.46 19.63
C SER A 144 -1.29 -21.36 19.27
N LEU A 145 -1.29 -20.93 18.00
CA LEU A 145 -0.44 -19.86 17.50
C LEU A 145 -0.81 -18.50 18.11
N HIS A 146 -2.08 -18.25 18.40
CA HIS A 146 -2.51 -17.05 19.11
C HIS A 146 -1.97 -17.01 20.54
N ARG A 147 -2.03 -18.14 21.28
CA ARG A 147 -1.39 -18.26 22.60
C ARG A 147 0.12 -18.04 22.53
N GLN A 148 0.79 -18.61 21.52
CA GLN A 148 2.20 -18.36 21.28
C GLN A 148 2.50 -16.88 21.04
N LEU A 149 1.67 -16.20 20.23
CA LEU A 149 1.80 -14.75 20.04
C LEU A 149 1.57 -13.99 21.35
N GLN A 150 0.64 -14.42 22.20
CA GLN A 150 0.36 -13.79 23.49
C GLN A 150 1.57 -13.85 24.45
N GLU A 151 2.36 -14.91 24.39
CA GLU A 151 3.60 -15.04 25.17
C GLU A 151 4.73 -14.14 24.61
N ILE A 152 4.80 -13.99 23.29
CA ILE A 152 5.85 -13.23 22.58
C ILE A 152 5.57 -11.72 22.55
N ASP A 153 4.36 -11.34 22.16
CA ASP A 153 3.90 -9.97 21.94
C ASP A 153 2.44 -9.82 22.44
N PRO A 154 2.25 -9.64 23.77
CA PRO A 154 0.92 -9.52 24.37
C PRO A 154 0.09 -8.37 23.79
N VAL A 155 0.75 -7.28 23.36
CA VAL A 155 0.08 -6.09 22.80
C VAL A 155 -0.50 -6.41 21.42
N ALA A 156 0.26 -7.09 20.56
CA ALA A 156 -0.25 -7.53 19.27
C ALA A 156 -1.33 -8.61 19.44
N ALA A 157 -1.14 -9.58 20.35
CA ALA A 157 -2.11 -10.63 20.62
C ALA A 157 -3.46 -10.10 21.12
N ALA A 158 -3.46 -9.05 21.96
CA ALA A 158 -4.69 -8.40 22.41
C ALA A 158 -5.45 -7.68 21.28
N ARG A 159 -4.72 -7.19 20.25
CA ARG A 159 -5.31 -6.48 19.11
C ARG A 159 -5.75 -7.42 17.98
N ILE A 160 -5.06 -8.54 17.80
CA ILE A 160 -5.30 -9.50 16.71
C ILE A 160 -6.25 -10.59 17.21
N HIS A 161 -7.40 -10.72 16.56
CA HIS A 161 -8.36 -11.76 16.90
C HIS A 161 -7.80 -13.15 16.52
N PRO A 162 -8.01 -14.22 17.31
CA PRO A 162 -7.53 -15.57 16.98
C PRO A 162 -7.97 -16.09 15.61
N ASN A 163 -9.14 -15.65 15.14
CA ASN A 163 -9.70 -15.99 13.83
C ASN A 163 -9.22 -15.07 12.67
N ASP A 164 -8.18 -14.27 12.88
CA ASP A 164 -7.52 -13.48 11.83
C ASP A 164 -6.18 -14.13 11.47
N PRO A 165 -6.18 -15.20 10.66
CA PRO A 165 -4.97 -15.97 10.36
C PRO A 165 -3.92 -15.14 9.63
N GLN A 166 -4.35 -14.15 8.84
CA GLN A 166 -3.44 -13.30 8.08
C GLN A 166 -2.63 -12.38 9.00
N ARG A 167 -3.29 -11.68 9.94
CA ARG A 167 -2.58 -10.80 10.88
C ARG A 167 -1.80 -11.59 11.92
N LEU A 168 -2.34 -12.72 12.37
CA LEU A 168 -1.67 -13.59 13.33
C LEU A 168 -0.38 -14.18 12.74
N SER A 169 -0.47 -14.76 11.54
CA SER A 169 0.69 -15.25 10.80
C SER A 169 1.71 -14.15 10.58
N ARG A 170 1.29 -12.94 10.19
CA ARG A 170 2.20 -11.81 9.99
C ARG A 170 2.93 -11.39 11.28
N ALA A 171 2.25 -11.35 12.42
CA ALA A 171 2.88 -10.96 13.68
C ALA A 171 3.95 -11.97 14.13
N LEU A 172 3.66 -13.26 13.99
CA LEU A 172 4.62 -14.34 14.27
C LEU A 172 5.77 -14.36 13.25
N GLU A 173 5.47 -14.19 11.96
CA GLU A 173 6.46 -14.09 10.88
C GLU A 173 7.49 -12.99 11.17
N VAL A 174 7.03 -11.80 11.57
CA VAL A 174 7.92 -10.68 11.94
C VAL A 174 8.86 -11.08 13.07
N PHE A 175 8.35 -11.73 14.10
CA PHE A 175 9.17 -12.19 15.22
C PHE A 175 10.16 -13.28 14.81
N PHE A 176 9.73 -14.29 14.06
CA PHE A 176 10.62 -15.39 13.65
C PHE A 176 11.75 -14.95 12.72
N ILE A 177 11.53 -13.94 11.87
CA ILE A 177 12.57 -13.42 10.97
C ILE A 177 13.53 -12.50 11.74
N SER A 178 13.00 -11.60 12.56
CA SER A 178 13.78 -10.49 13.12
C SER A 178 14.26 -10.70 14.56
N GLY A 179 13.64 -11.62 15.31
CA GLY A 179 13.78 -11.76 16.76
C GLY A 179 13.10 -10.63 17.55
N LYS A 180 12.48 -9.66 16.88
CA LYS A 180 11.81 -8.50 17.48
C LYS A 180 10.30 -8.60 17.30
N THR A 181 9.55 -8.14 18.30
CA THR A 181 8.09 -8.21 18.27
C THR A 181 7.52 -7.21 17.25
N LEU A 182 6.30 -7.46 16.77
CA LEU A 182 5.61 -6.55 15.86
C LEU A 182 5.37 -5.20 16.56
N THR A 183 5.00 -5.23 17.84
CA THR A 183 4.82 -4.03 18.66
C THR A 183 6.11 -3.23 18.77
N GLU A 184 7.27 -3.87 18.99
CA GLU A 184 8.55 -3.16 19.05
C GLU A 184 8.86 -2.46 17.72
N LEU A 185 8.80 -3.17 16.59
CA LEU A 185 9.17 -2.60 15.29
C LEU A 185 8.21 -1.50 14.83
N THR A 186 6.94 -1.60 15.22
CA THR A 186 5.93 -0.57 14.88
C THR A 186 6.03 0.70 15.73
N GLN A 187 6.87 0.75 16.76
CA GLN A 187 7.21 2.01 17.45
C GLN A 187 8.00 2.96 16.55
N THR A 188 8.76 2.43 15.59
CA THR A 188 9.43 3.25 14.58
C THR A 188 8.42 3.52 13.45
N SER A 189 7.98 4.77 13.32
CA SER A 189 7.12 5.18 12.21
C SER A 189 7.94 5.29 10.92
N GLY A 190 7.30 5.05 9.77
CA GLY A 190 7.90 5.33 8.48
C GLY A 190 7.91 6.83 8.18
N ASP A 191 8.63 7.23 7.14
CA ASP A 191 8.65 8.64 6.72
C ASP A 191 7.26 9.09 6.23
N ALA A 192 6.81 10.25 6.68
CA ALA A 192 5.59 10.85 6.13
C ALA A 192 5.82 11.28 4.66
N LEU A 193 4.73 11.40 3.91
CA LEU A 193 4.79 11.87 2.53
C LEU A 193 5.25 13.34 2.45
N PRO A 194 6.35 13.67 1.75
CA PRO A 194 6.86 15.04 1.66
C PRO A 194 6.09 15.87 0.60
N TYR A 195 4.76 15.82 0.61
CA TYR A 195 3.87 16.54 -0.30
C TYR A 195 2.77 17.25 0.47
N GLN A 196 2.28 18.37 -0.08
CA GLN A 196 1.02 18.97 0.33
C GLN A 196 -0.13 18.23 -0.37
N VAL A 197 -0.80 17.33 0.35
CA VAL A 197 -1.90 16.52 -0.18
C VAL A 197 -3.22 17.28 -0.09
N HIS A 198 -3.98 17.27 -1.20
CA HIS A 198 -5.37 17.67 -1.28
C HIS A 198 -6.23 16.42 -1.52
N GLN A 199 -7.29 16.23 -0.74
CA GLN A 199 -8.15 15.04 -0.78
C GLN A 199 -9.61 15.39 -0.55
#